data_AF-A0A4Y9T1W7-F1
#
_entry.id   AF-A0A4Y9T1W7-F1
#
_cell.length_a   1.000
_cell.length_b   1.000
_cell.length_c   1.000
_cell.angle_alpha   90.00
_cell.angle_beta   90.00
_cell.angle_gamma   90.00
#
_symmetry.space_group_name_H-M   'P 1'
#
loop_
_entity.id
_entity.type
_entity.pdbx_description
1 polymer ?
#
loop_
_entity_poly.entity_id
_entity_poly.type
_entity_poly.pdbx_seq_one_letter_code
_entity_poly.pdbx_strand_id
1 'polypeptide(L)'
;MKLTDEQANAVDLFKTSQSLKISAFAGTGKTSTLVEVGKATRRNGLYLAFNKKVATEAVTKFPKNVDCKTTHALAYRAVANIYGGDEEKLTQRLRGNHVAQLLNLEEIAVGNITLKPRSLGFLTAKTIQRFCQSGDDELVVHHVPLFGKLRWLDPEYRDEFREYVSKLAAHLWDRMLDPASDAPLGHDGYLKRWSLSRPKLNCDFLLLDEAQDTNEAVLSVLRIQDSHLTLVGDRYQQIYEWRGAINAMASVKTEAETALTRSFRFGDSVADAATSILRILGETKRVVGDPNRDTKIAAAGSTGTTICRTNAGVVKVVVDALAGSRRPHVVGGIDDLVGMLQDVSRLKRRTSAVSPEFFGFANWAEVVEFSESEEGEYLRSFVKIVPTHGEVVLLQMLGSVSPDAAKADLIVSTGHKAKGQEWDSVTLFSDFEPRLNKENPPKLVLNEEEARLLYVAVTRARKLLVVPSRLAERWNVPATRVLATTQPPVAAPISRMPAKPLPQLPQFARPVLPSLAEKVK
;
A
#
# COMPACT_ATOMS: atom_id res chain seq x y z
N MET A 1 -9.81 31.90 -8.34
CA MET A 1 -8.60 31.28 -8.92
C MET A 1 -8.77 31.31 -10.44
N LYS A 2 -7.74 31.66 -11.21
CA LYS A 2 -7.83 31.57 -12.68
C LYS A 2 -7.64 30.10 -13.07
N LEU A 3 -8.62 29.52 -13.78
CA LEU A 3 -8.53 28.15 -14.28
C LEU A 3 -7.43 28.05 -15.34
N THR A 4 -6.80 26.88 -15.46
CA THR A 4 -6.05 26.53 -16.67
C THR A 4 -7.03 26.22 -17.81
N ASP A 5 -6.55 26.26 -19.05
CA ASP A 5 -7.36 25.90 -20.22
C ASP A 5 -7.87 24.46 -20.12
N GLU A 6 -7.07 23.54 -19.56
CA GLU A 6 -7.46 22.14 -19.30
C GLU A 6 -8.59 22.03 -18.27
N GLN A 7 -8.55 22.84 -17.21
CA GLN A 7 -9.61 22.89 -16.20
C GLN A 7 -10.88 23.54 -16.75
N ALA A 8 -10.76 24.60 -17.54
CA ALA A 8 -11.89 25.22 -18.23
C ALA A 8 -12.56 24.24 -19.21
N ASN A 9 -11.76 23.51 -20.00
CA ASN A 9 -12.27 22.47 -20.89
C ASN A 9 -13.03 21.36 -20.13
N ALA A 10 -12.53 20.93 -18.96
CA ALA A 10 -13.25 19.97 -18.12
C ALA A 10 -14.62 20.49 -17.67
N VAL A 11 -14.71 21.77 -17.30
CA VAL A 11 -15.97 22.43 -16.93
C VAL A 11 -16.93 22.52 -18.13
N ASP A 12 -16.43 22.79 -19.32
CA ASP A 12 -17.27 22.88 -20.52
C ASP A 12 -17.77 21.51 -20.99
N LEU A 13 -16.92 20.48 -20.98
CA LEU A 13 -17.33 19.10 -21.28
C LEU A 13 -18.39 18.58 -20.31
N PHE A 14 -18.31 18.93 -19.02
CA PHE A 14 -19.34 18.56 -18.05
C PHE A 14 -20.74 19.11 -18.42
N LYS A 15 -20.80 20.30 -19.03
CA LYS A 15 -22.08 20.91 -19.42
C LYS A 15 -22.72 20.22 -20.63
N THR A 16 -21.91 19.59 -21.49
CA THR A 16 -22.34 19.08 -22.80
C THR A 16 -22.42 17.57 -22.89
N SER A 17 -21.84 16.82 -21.95
CA SER A 17 -21.84 15.35 -21.92
C SER A 17 -22.73 14.78 -20.82
N GLN A 18 -23.10 13.50 -20.91
CA GLN A 18 -23.73 12.74 -19.82
C GLN A 18 -22.70 12.08 -18.90
N SER A 19 -21.47 11.89 -19.35
CA SER A 19 -20.39 11.36 -18.53
C SER A 19 -19.02 11.90 -18.95
N LEU A 20 -18.18 12.19 -17.95
CA LEU A 20 -16.88 12.81 -18.15
C LEU A 20 -15.80 12.08 -17.36
N LYS A 21 -14.70 11.75 -18.02
CA LYS A 21 -13.48 11.29 -17.35
C LYS A 21 -12.37 12.33 -17.45
N ILE A 22 -11.79 12.66 -16.30
CA ILE A 22 -10.70 13.62 -16.16
C ILE A 22 -9.44 12.85 -15.71
N SER A 23 -8.57 12.54 -16.66
CA SER A 23 -7.28 11.88 -16.37
C SER A 23 -6.27 12.91 -15.89
N ALA A 24 -5.93 12.88 -14.61
CA ALA A 24 -5.18 13.95 -13.97
C ALA A 24 -3.87 13.44 -13.39
N PHE A 25 -2.74 14.05 -13.75
CA PHE A 25 -1.44 13.71 -13.17
C PHE A 25 -1.27 14.25 -11.74
N ALA A 26 -0.20 13.81 -11.08
CA ALA A 26 0.17 14.26 -9.74
C ALA A 26 0.24 15.79 -9.63
N GLY A 27 -0.45 16.34 -8.63
CA GLY A 27 -0.38 17.78 -8.31
C GLY A 27 -1.20 18.70 -9.23
N THR A 28 -2.05 18.18 -10.11
CA THR A 28 -2.78 18.96 -11.14
C THR A 28 -4.06 19.64 -10.67
N GLY A 29 -4.40 19.55 -9.37
CA GLY A 29 -5.56 20.23 -8.80
C GLY A 29 -6.90 19.52 -9.03
N LYS A 30 -6.93 18.18 -9.05
CA LYS A 30 -8.12 17.32 -9.24
C LYS A 30 -9.37 17.80 -8.50
N THR A 31 -9.30 17.90 -7.17
CA THR A 31 -10.42 18.34 -6.33
C THR A 31 -10.83 19.77 -6.64
N SER A 32 -9.88 20.67 -6.91
CA SER A 32 -10.18 22.05 -7.31
C SER A 32 -10.92 22.09 -8.65
N THR A 33 -10.56 21.24 -9.61
CA THR A 33 -11.30 21.12 -10.88
C THR A 33 -12.73 20.66 -10.64
N LEU A 34 -12.95 19.65 -9.78
CA LEU A 34 -14.31 19.20 -9.43
C LEU A 34 -15.14 20.27 -8.72
N VAL A 35 -14.53 21.09 -7.86
CA VAL A 35 -15.21 22.24 -7.22
C VAL A 35 -15.74 23.20 -8.29
N GLU A 36 -14.97 23.47 -9.34
CA GLU A 36 -15.34 24.40 -10.40
C GLU A 36 -16.40 23.79 -11.34
N VAL A 37 -16.33 22.48 -11.59
CA VAL A 37 -17.42 21.71 -12.22
C VAL A 37 -18.73 21.87 -11.42
N GLY A 38 -18.69 21.69 -10.09
CA GLY A 38 -19.86 21.85 -9.23
C GLY A 38 -20.45 23.27 -9.26
N LYS A 39 -19.59 24.31 -9.36
CA LYS A 39 -20.02 25.72 -9.47
C LYS A 39 -20.64 26.07 -10.82
N ALA A 40 -20.33 25.31 -11.87
CA ALA A 40 -20.80 25.58 -13.22
C ALA A 40 -22.28 25.22 -13.45
N THR A 41 -22.97 24.66 -12.45
CA THR A 41 -24.37 24.27 -12.54
C THR A 41 -25.14 24.55 -11.26
N ARG A 42 -26.47 24.66 -11.38
CA ARG A 42 -27.41 24.75 -10.25
C ARG A 42 -28.11 23.43 -9.93
N ARG A 43 -27.86 22.38 -10.72
CA ARG A 43 -28.36 21.01 -10.49
C ARG A 43 -27.90 20.48 -9.14
N ASN A 44 -28.62 19.52 -8.58
CA ASN A 44 -28.24 18.89 -7.31
C ASN A 44 -27.15 17.83 -7.56
N GLY A 45 -26.02 17.98 -6.88
CA GLY A 45 -24.85 17.12 -7.07
C GLY A 45 -24.47 16.33 -5.83
N LEU A 46 -23.77 15.22 -6.04
CA LEU A 46 -23.13 14.44 -4.98
C LEU A 46 -21.64 14.26 -5.28
N TYR A 47 -20.80 14.78 -4.40
CA TYR A 47 -19.35 14.61 -4.41
C TYR A 47 -18.95 13.47 -3.48
N LEU A 48 -18.21 12.51 -4.02
CA LEU A 48 -17.70 11.33 -3.35
C LEU A 48 -16.19 11.45 -3.15
N ALA A 49 -15.79 11.71 -1.91
CA ALA A 49 -14.40 11.76 -1.49
C ALA A 49 -13.87 10.39 -1.08
N PHE A 50 -12.57 10.18 -1.29
CA PHE A 50 -11.87 8.97 -0.85
C PHE A 50 -11.80 8.81 0.68
N ASN A 51 -11.73 9.91 1.44
CA ASN A 51 -11.63 9.85 2.90
C ASN A 51 -12.39 11.00 3.59
N LYS A 52 -12.62 10.84 4.90
CA LYS A 52 -13.42 11.77 5.71
C LYS A 52 -12.81 13.18 5.79
N LYS A 53 -11.47 13.29 5.81
CA LYS A 53 -10.78 14.59 5.82
C LYS A 53 -11.07 15.36 4.54
N VAL A 54 -10.90 14.72 3.38
CA VAL A 54 -11.18 15.30 2.07
C VAL A 54 -12.66 15.67 1.93
N ALA A 55 -13.58 14.80 2.38
CA ALA A 55 -15.01 15.11 2.38
C ALA A 55 -15.32 16.38 3.21
N THR A 56 -14.75 16.49 4.42
CA THR A 56 -14.96 17.63 5.32
C THR A 56 -14.41 18.92 4.73
N GLU A 57 -13.21 18.88 4.13
CA GLU A 57 -12.62 20.03 3.43
C GLU A 57 -13.41 20.40 2.16
N ALA A 58 -14.05 19.44 1.50
CA ALA A 58 -14.86 19.69 0.30
C ALA A 58 -16.14 20.48 0.62
N VAL A 59 -16.78 20.22 1.77
CA VAL A 59 -18.01 20.94 2.19
C VAL A 59 -17.82 22.46 2.21
N THR A 60 -16.63 22.95 2.55
CA THR A 60 -16.36 24.41 2.61
C THR A 60 -16.03 25.02 1.25
N LYS A 61 -15.71 24.20 0.25
CA LYS A 61 -15.24 24.64 -1.08
C LYS A 61 -16.32 24.49 -2.16
N PHE A 62 -17.12 23.43 -2.07
CA PHE A 62 -18.21 23.17 -3.00
C PHE A 62 -19.41 24.10 -2.76
N PRO A 63 -20.21 24.40 -3.79
CA PRO A 63 -21.43 25.18 -3.62
C PRO A 63 -22.51 24.36 -2.88
N LYS A 64 -23.49 25.05 -2.29
CA LYS A 64 -24.52 24.45 -1.41
C LYS A 64 -25.39 23.37 -2.06
N ASN A 65 -25.50 23.37 -3.40
CA ASN A 65 -26.24 22.37 -4.17
C ASN A 65 -25.46 21.06 -4.37
N VAL A 66 -24.22 20.95 -3.87
CA VAL A 66 -23.42 19.72 -3.93
C VAL A 66 -23.21 19.17 -2.53
N ASP A 67 -23.77 17.99 -2.28
CA ASP A 67 -23.54 17.26 -1.03
C ASP A 67 -22.17 16.56 -1.08
N CYS A 68 -21.35 16.71 -0.06
CA CYS A 68 -20.00 16.14 0.00
C CYS A 68 -19.93 15.03 1.04
N LYS A 69 -19.68 13.79 0.61
CA LYS A 69 -19.59 12.62 1.49
C LYS A 69 -18.48 11.67 1.09
N THR A 70 -18.17 10.70 1.95
CA THR A 70 -17.47 9.49 1.53
C THR A 70 -18.50 8.42 1.16
N THR A 71 -18.13 7.49 0.28
CA THR A 71 -19.00 6.36 -0.06
C THR A 71 -19.34 5.51 1.16
N HIS A 72 -18.38 5.34 2.07
CA HIS A 72 -18.60 4.64 3.33
C HIS A 72 -19.66 5.32 4.21
N ALA A 73 -19.72 6.66 4.25
CA ALA A 73 -20.73 7.38 5.03
C ALA A 73 -22.13 7.22 4.45
N LEU A 74 -22.26 7.17 3.12
CA LEU A 74 -23.53 6.86 2.43
C LEU A 74 -23.99 5.43 2.75
N ALA A 75 -23.09 4.46 2.58
CA ALA A 75 -23.38 3.06 2.84
C ALA A 75 -23.75 2.80 4.31
N TYR A 76 -22.99 3.36 5.25
CA TYR A 76 -23.27 3.24 6.68
C TYR A 76 -24.68 3.72 7.02
N ARG A 77 -25.06 4.92 6.55
CA ARG A 77 -26.39 5.48 6.81
C ARG A 77 -27.52 4.61 6.27
N ALA A 78 -27.33 3.99 5.10
CA ALA A 78 -28.32 3.13 4.49
C ALA A 78 -28.48 1.78 5.22
N VAL A 79 -27.39 1.26 5.79
CA VAL A 79 -27.35 -0.09 6.37
C VAL A 79 -27.57 -0.10 7.88
N ALA A 80 -27.21 0.97 8.60
CA ALA A 80 -27.17 0.98 10.07
C ALA A 80 -28.49 0.59 10.74
N ASN A 81 -29.63 1.04 10.20
CA ASN A 81 -30.94 0.74 10.76
C ASN A 81 -31.29 -0.76 10.73
N ILE A 82 -30.74 -1.51 9.77
CA ILE A 82 -30.96 -2.96 9.67
C ILE A 82 -30.33 -3.70 10.86
N TYR A 83 -29.28 -3.10 11.45
CA TYR A 83 -28.54 -3.65 12.58
C TYR A 83 -28.83 -2.87 13.87
N GLY A 84 -29.98 -2.20 13.98
CA GLY A 84 -30.36 -1.45 15.18
C GLY A 84 -29.42 -0.31 15.56
N GLY A 85 -28.55 0.14 14.65
CA GLY A 85 -27.51 1.13 14.95
C GLY A 85 -26.32 0.59 15.75
N ASP A 86 -26.13 -0.73 15.82
CA ASP A 86 -24.99 -1.36 16.51
C ASP A 86 -23.66 -0.99 15.82
N GLU A 87 -22.94 -0.05 16.43
CA GLU A 87 -21.65 0.41 15.93
C GLU A 87 -20.57 -0.69 15.98
N GLU A 88 -20.61 -1.60 16.96
CA GLU A 88 -19.63 -2.67 17.08
C GLU A 88 -19.80 -3.65 15.92
N LYS A 89 -21.04 -4.09 15.65
CA LYS A 89 -21.36 -4.94 14.49
C LYS A 89 -20.90 -4.31 13.18
N LEU A 90 -21.11 -3.00 12.99
CA LEU A 90 -20.84 -2.30 11.74
C LEU A 90 -19.37 -1.90 11.54
N THR A 91 -18.58 -1.72 12.60
CA THR A 91 -17.23 -1.13 12.47
C THR A 91 -16.09 -2.03 12.95
N GLN A 92 -16.39 -3.06 13.74
CA GLN A 92 -15.35 -3.97 14.23
C GLN A 92 -14.71 -4.76 13.08
N ARG A 93 -13.40 -4.97 13.17
CA ARG A 93 -12.62 -5.70 12.15
C ARG A 93 -12.62 -7.21 12.40
N LEU A 94 -12.80 -7.98 11.34
CA LEU A 94 -12.56 -9.42 11.34
C LEU A 94 -11.06 -9.71 11.53
N ARG A 95 -10.71 -10.33 12.66
CA ARG A 95 -9.35 -10.81 12.96
C ARG A 95 -9.30 -12.32 12.78
N GLY A 96 -8.18 -12.85 12.27
CA GLY A 96 -8.05 -14.28 11.99
C GLY A 96 -8.34 -15.20 13.20
N ASN A 97 -7.91 -14.80 14.41
CA ASN A 97 -8.25 -15.55 15.64
C ASN A 97 -9.74 -15.55 15.94
N HIS A 98 -10.41 -14.40 15.76
CA HIS A 98 -11.83 -14.27 16.02
C HIS A 98 -12.61 -15.14 15.02
N VAL A 99 -12.26 -15.07 13.73
CA VAL A 99 -12.87 -15.93 12.71
C VAL A 99 -12.64 -17.41 12.99
N ALA A 100 -11.44 -17.79 13.43
CA ALA A 100 -11.14 -19.17 13.80
C ALA A 100 -12.04 -19.67 14.95
N GLN A 101 -12.32 -18.82 15.94
CA GLN A 101 -13.23 -19.13 17.03
C GLN A 101 -14.69 -19.19 16.55
N LEU A 102 -15.15 -18.18 15.80
CA LEU A 102 -16.52 -18.09 15.28
C LEU A 102 -16.92 -19.32 14.47
N LEU A 103 -16.00 -19.83 13.66
CA LEU A 103 -16.23 -20.97 12.77
C LEU A 103 -15.70 -22.30 13.32
N ASN A 104 -15.21 -22.32 14.56
CA ASN A 104 -14.57 -23.50 15.17
C ASN A 104 -13.54 -24.18 14.25
N LEU A 105 -12.64 -23.38 13.66
CA LEU A 105 -11.69 -23.87 12.69
C LEU A 105 -10.64 -24.77 13.34
N GLU A 106 -10.34 -25.87 12.65
CA GLU A 106 -9.27 -26.79 13.03
C GLU A 106 -8.04 -26.62 12.14
N GLU A 107 -6.95 -27.25 12.56
CA GLU A 107 -5.74 -27.33 11.76
C GLU A 107 -5.95 -28.25 10.56
N ILE A 108 -5.50 -27.80 9.39
CA ILE A 108 -5.64 -28.58 8.15
C ILE A 108 -4.27 -28.78 7.49
N ALA A 109 -4.18 -29.85 6.70
CA ALA A 109 -3.08 -30.08 5.78
C ALA A 109 -3.59 -29.95 4.34
N VAL A 110 -2.83 -29.26 3.49
CA VAL A 110 -3.11 -29.08 2.06
C VAL A 110 -1.81 -29.39 1.32
N GLY A 111 -1.76 -30.54 0.65
CA GLY A 111 -0.51 -31.10 0.15
C GLY A 111 0.51 -31.26 1.27
N ASN A 112 1.68 -30.64 1.14
CA ASN A 112 2.75 -30.62 2.15
C ASN A 112 2.70 -29.40 3.10
N ILE A 113 1.63 -28.59 3.05
CA ILE A 113 1.49 -27.37 3.84
C ILE A 113 0.50 -27.59 4.99
N THR A 114 0.94 -27.32 6.21
CA THR A 114 0.06 -27.30 7.39
C THR A 114 -0.40 -25.87 7.69
N LEU A 115 -1.70 -25.66 7.83
CA LEU A 115 -2.31 -24.38 8.19
C LEU A 115 -3.00 -24.47 9.55
N LYS A 116 -2.56 -23.62 10.49
CA LYS A 116 -3.20 -23.48 11.79
C LYS A 116 -4.58 -22.79 11.67
N PRO A 117 -5.49 -22.99 12.63
CA PRO A 117 -6.81 -22.34 12.66
C PRO A 117 -6.77 -20.83 12.44
N ARG A 118 -5.83 -20.14 13.09
CA ARG A 118 -5.63 -18.69 12.95
C ARG A 118 -5.31 -18.28 11.50
N SER A 119 -4.45 -19.03 10.82
CA SER A 119 -4.05 -18.75 9.44
C SER A 119 -5.23 -18.96 8.50
N LEU A 120 -5.99 -20.03 8.71
CA LEU A 120 -7.23 -20.30 7.97
C LEU A 120 -8.29 -19.22 8.20
N GLY A 121 -8.46 -18.78 9.45
CA GLY A 121 -9.35 -17.67 9.80
C GLY A 121 -8.92 -16.34 9.17
N PHE A 122 -7.61 -16.07 9.07
CA PHE A 122 -7.10 -14.91 8.34
C PHE A 122 -7.41 -14.99 6.85
N LEU A 123 -7.19 -16.14 6.20
CA LEU A 123 -7.50 -16.34 4.78
C LEU A 123 -9.00 -16.19 4.51
N THR A 124 -9.84 -16.71 5.39
CA THR A 124 -11.30 -16.55 5.34
C THR A 124 -11.69 -15.07 5.44
N ALA A 125 -11.17 -14.33 6.43
CA ALA A 125 -11.40 -12.89 6.57
C ALA A 125 -10.92 -12.09 5.34
N LYS A 126 -9.78 -12.48 4.76
CA LYS A 126 -9.26 -11.84 3.53
C LYS A 126 -10.07 -12.17 2.29
N THR A 127 -10.65 -13.36 2.22
CA THR A 127 -11.58 -13.76 1.15
C THR A 127 -12.83 -12.90 1.20
N ILE A 128 -13.42 -12.72 2.40
CA ILE A 128 -14.54 -11.77 2.62
C ILE A 128 -14.16 -10.36 2.19
N GLN A 129 -12.99 -9.86 2.61
CA GLN A 129 -12.55 -8.52 2.21
C GLN A 129 -12.47 -8.36 0.68
N ARG A 130 -11.92 -9.35 -0.03
CA ARG A 130 -11.84 -9.32 -1.50
C ARG A 130 -13.21 -9.35 -2.15
N PHE A 131 -14.12 -10.18 -1.66
CA PHE A 131 -15.53 -10.19 -2.11
C PHE A 131 -16.21 -8.84 -1.87
N CYS A 132 -15.99 -8.23 -0.70
CA CYS A 132 -16.57 -6.93 -0.37
C CYS A 132 -16.05 -5.79 -1.26
N GLN A 133 -14.90 -5.98 -1.91
CA GLN A 133 -14.29 -5.02 -2.84
C GLN A 133 -14.61 -5.34 -4.31
N SER A 134 -15.13 -6.53 -4.61
CA SER A 134 -15.48 -6.95 -5.97
C SER A 134 -16.87 -6.47 -6.40
N GLY A 135 -17.12 -6.54 -7.70
CA GLY A 135 -18.45 -6.31 -8.29
C GLY A 135 -19.36 -7.54 -8.27
N ASP A 136 -18.91 -8.68 -7.76
CA ASP A 136 -19.68 -9.93 -7.81
C ASP A 136 -20.84 -9.92 -6.84
N ASP A 137 -21.98 -10.49 -7.23
CA ASP A 137 -23.13 -10.60 -6.34
C ASP A 137 -22.93 -11.69 -5.27
N GLU A 138 -22.06 -12.66 -5.53
CA GLU A 138 -21.82 -13.83 -4.68
C GLU A 138 -20.33 -14.08 -4.41
N LEU A 139 -20.06 -14.77 -3.29
CA LEU A 139 -18.71 -15.14 -2.90
C LEU A 139 -18.28 -16.41 -3.64
N VAL A 140 -17.32 -16.23 -4.54
CA VAL A 140 -16.75 -17.31 -5.37
C VAL A 140 -15.25 -17.53 -5.13
N VAL A 141 -14.73 -18.67 -5.62
CA VAL A 141 -13.35 -19.15 -5.42
C VAL A 141 -12.26 -18.16 -5.83
N HIS A 142 -12.55 -17.28 -6.79
CA HIS A 142 -11.54 -16.32 -7.26
C HIS A 142 -11.17 -15.29 -6.19
N HIS A 143 -12.03 -15.06 -5.20
CA HIS A 143 -11.76 -14.18 -4.06
C HIS A 143 -10.72 -14.74 -3.10
N VAL A 144 -10.48 -16.06 -3.08
CA VAL A 144 -9.54 -16.68 -2.14
C VAL A 144 -8.10 -16.28 -2.49
N PRO A 145 -7.36 -15.59 -1.59
CA PRO A 145 -5.98 -15.25 -1.82
C PRO A 145 -5.03 -16.41 -1.56
N LEU A 146 -3.93 -16.44 -2.32
CA LEU A 146 -2.79 -17.32 -2.06
C LEU A 146 -1.60 -16.47 -1.60
N PHE A 147 -1.11 -16.74 -0.38
CA PHE A 147 0.02 -16.05 0.25
C PHE A 147 1.14 -17.04 0.62
N GLY A 148 2.37 -16.55 0.74
CA GLY A 148 3.52 -17.38 1.11
C GLY A 148 3.66 -18.62 0.22
N LYS A 149 3.86 -19.79 0.84
CA LYS A 149 3.97 -21.08 0.13
C LYS A 149 2.68 -21.50 -0.59
N LEU A 150 1.51 -20.98 -0.19
CA LEU A 150 0.22 -21.35 -0.81
C LEU A 150 0.13 -20.92 -2.28
N ARG A 151 0.92 -19.95 -2.73
CA ARG A 151 0.99 -19.52 -4.14
C ARG A 151 1.52 -20.62 -5.06
N TRP A 152 2.25 -21.56 -4.50
CA TRP A 152 3.01 -22.58 -5.22
C TRP A 152 2.46 -23.99 -4.96
N LEU A 153 1.23 -24.09 -4.44
CA LEU A 153 0.50 -25.36 -4.38
C LEU A 153 0.31 -25.92 -5.79
N ASP A 154 0.39 -27.25 -5.90
CA ASP A 154 0.02 -27.96 -7.12
C ASP A 154 -1.43 -27.62 -7.50
N PRO A 155 -1.77 -27.55 -8.80
CA PRO A 155 -3.08 -27.08 -9.27
C PRO A 155 -4.27 -27.80 -8.62
N GLU A 156 -4.21 -29.12 -8.45
CA GLU A 156 -5.27 -29.92 -7.84
C GLU A 156 -5.56 -29.49 -6.39
N TYR A 157 -4.53 -29.52 -5.53
CA TYR A 157 -4.67 -29.06 -4.14
C TYR A 157 -5.05 -27.58 -4.03
N ARG A 158 -4.60 -26.76 -4.99
CA ARG A 158 -4.92 -25.32 -5.02
C ARG A 158 -6.42 -25.10 -5.23
N ASP A 159 -7.03 -25.81 -6.18
CA ASP A 159 -8.44 -25.62 -6.51
C ASP A 159 -9.35 -26.12 -5.38
N GLU A 160 -9.07 -27.32 -4.85
CA GLU A 160 -9.77 -27.87 -3.68
C GLU A 160 -9.66 -26.94 -2.46
N PHE A 161 -8.45 -26.44 -2.19
CA PHE A 161 -8.22 -25.52 -1.08
C PHE A 161 -9.01 -24.22 -1.24
N ARG A 162 -9.04 -23.64 -2.44
CA ARG A 162 -9.81 -22.43 -2.70
C ARG A 162 -11.31 -22.67 -2.58
N GLU A 163 -11.80 -23.82 -3.03
CA GLU A 163 -13.20 -24.18 -2.84
C GLU A 163 -13.56 -24.28 -1.36
N TYR A 164 -12.73 -24.96 -0.57
CA TYR A 164 -12.92 -25.08 0.88
C TYR A 164 -12.94 -23.72 1.58
N VAL A 165 -11.95 -22.85 1.33
CA VAL A 165 -11.89 -21.50 1.95
C VAL A 165 -13.04 -20.63 1.46
N SER A 166 -13.48 -20.77 0.21
CA SER A 166 -14.65 -20.07 -0.32
C SER A 166 -15.92 -20.45 0.43
N LYS A 167 -16.14 -21.74 0.72
CA LYS A 167 -17.28 -22.23 1.51
C LYS A 167 -17.25 -21.70 2.95
N LEU A 168 -16.08 -21.71 3.60
CA LEU A 168 -15.91 -21.11 4.93
C LEU A 168 -16.25 -19.62 4.94
N ALA A 169 -15.80 -18.89 3.92
CA ALA A 169 -16.05 -17.46 3.81
C ALA A 169 -17.53 -17.19 3.49
N ALA A 170 -18.19 -17.98 2.65
CA ALA A 170 -19.64 -17.87 2.42
C ALA A 170 -20.43 -18.09 3.72
N HIS A 171 -20.09 -19.12 4.50
CA HIS A 171 -20.72 -19.36 5.80
C HIS A 171 -20.48 -18.20 6.79
N LEU A 172 -19.26 -17.63 6.81
CA LEU A 172 -18.97 -16.44 7.60
C LEU A 172 -19.79 -15.23 7.14
N TRP A 173 -19.96 -15.04 5.82
CA TRP A 173 -20.73 -13.94 5.26
C TRP A 173 -22.19 -13.99 5.71
N ASP A 174 -22.82 -15.17 5.70
CA ASP A 174 -24.19 -15.34 6.20
C ASP A 174 -24.29 -14.92 7.67
N ARG A 175 -23.32 -15.34 8.50
CA ARG A 175 -23.23 -14.93 9.91
C ARG A 175 -22.98 -13.42 10.06
N MET A 176 -22.24 -12.77 9.16
CA MET A 176 -22.04 -11.33 9.20
C MET A 176 -23.32 -10.56 8.86
N LEU A 177 -24.15 -11.11 7.97
CA LEU A 177 -25.42 -10.52 7.55
C LEU A 177 -26.51 -10.63 8.62
N ASP A 178 -26.48 -11.67 9.44
CA ASP A 178 -27.39 -11.89 10.56
C ASP A 178 -27.17 -10.85 11.69
N PRO A 179 -28.15 -10.00 12.00
CA PRO A 179 -28.07 -9.05 13.11
C PRO A 179 -27.91 -9.69 14.50
N ALA A 180 -28.35 -10.93 14.70
CA ALA A 180 -28.26 -11.64 15.98
C ALA A 180 -26.90 -12.33 16.20
N SER A 181 -26.12 -12.49 15.12
CA SER A 181 -24.81 -13.13 15.16
C SER A 181 -23.73 -12.17 15.66
N ASP A 182 -22.78 -12.72 16.41
CA ASP A 182 -21.58 -12.06 16.94
C ASP A 182 -20.50 -11.77 15.88
N ALA A 183 -20.65 -12.29 14.66
CA ALA A 183 -19.70 -12.04 13.58
C ALA A 183 -19.81 -10.58 13.09
N PRO A 184 -18.74 -9.76 13.20
CA PRO A 184 -18.82 -8.35 12.81
C PRO A 184 -18.92 -8.20 11.30
N LEU A 185 -19.78 -7.29 10.85
CA LEU A 185 -19.92 -6.93 9.45
C LEU A 185 -18.75 -6.06 8.99
N GLY A 186 -18.37 -5.07 9.80
CA GLY A 186 -17.25 -4.17 9.55
C GLY A 186 -17.45 -3.22 8.35
N HIS A 187 -16.45 -2.36 8.13
CA HIS A 187 -16.50 -1.31 7.11
C HIS A 187 -16.69 -1.82 5.68
N ASP A 188 -15.97 -2.88 5.32
CA ASP A 188 -16.06 -3.49 3.99
C ASP A 188 -17.43 -4.21 3.82
N GLY A 189 -17.94 -4.85 4.89
CA GLY A 189 -19.18 -5.62 4.83
C GLY A 189 -20.44 -4.76 4.66
N TYR A 190 -20.59 -3.64 5.39
CA TYR A 190 -21.75 -2.77 5.16
C TYR A 190 -21.67 -2.09 3.80
N LEU A 191 -20.46 -1.78 3.31
CA LEU A 191 -20.28 -1.20 1.98
C LEU A 191 -20.74 -2.19 0.90
N LYS A 192 -20.35 -3.46 1.04
CA LYS A 192 -20.81 -4.54 0.15
C LYS A 192 -22.31 -4.78 0.24
N ARG A 193 -22.88 -4.80 1.44
CA ARG A 193 -24.33 -4.94 1.63
C ARG A 193 -25.10 -3.80 0.96
N TRP A 194 -24.61 -2.57 1.10
CA TRP A 194 -25.14 -1.40 0.40
C TRP A 194 -24.99 -1.50 -1.12
N SER A 195 -23.86 -1.97 -1.65
CA SER A 195 -23.71 -2.13 -3.09
C SER A 195 -24.65 -3.21 -3.65
N LEU A 196 -24.82 -4.33 -2.94
CA LEU A 196 -25.72 -5.42 -3.32
C LEU A 196 -27.20 -4.98 -3.32
N SER A 197 -27.57 -3.97 -2.53
CA SER A 197 -28.93 -3.42 -2.55
C SER A 197 -29.22 -2.56 -3.80
N ARG A 198 -28.24 -2.35 -4.68
CA ARG A 198 -28.34 -1.57 -5.93
C ARG A 198 -29.08 -0.23 -5.74
N PRO A 199 -28.61 0.63 -4.82
CA PRO A 199 -29.33 1.81 -4.40
C PRO A 199 -29.39 2.84 -5.54
N LYS A 200 -30.53 3.53 -5.65
CA LYS A 200 -30.66 4.73 -6.50
C LYS A 200 -30.29 5.97 -5.69
N LEU A 201 -29.38 6.77 -6.22
CA LEU A 201 -28.89 7.99 -5.60
C LEU A 201 -29.72 9.18 -6.12
N ASN A 202 -30.34 9.93 -5.21
CA ASN A 202 -31.17 11.08 -5.56
C ASN A 202 -30.31 12.32 -5.85
N CYS A 203 -29.67 12.36 -7.01
CA CYS A 203 -28.88 13.48 -7.49
C CYS A 203 -28.91 13.56 -9.03
N ASP A 204 -28.71 14.75 -9.56
CA ASP A 204 -28.63 14.97 -11.02
C ASP A 204 -27.24 14.65 -11.56
N PHE A 205 -26.19 14.78 -10.73
CA PHE A 205 -24.82 14.44 -11.10
C PHE A 205 -23.97 13.94 -9.92
N LEU A 206 -22.95 13.15 -10.26
CA LEU A 206 -22.01 12.49 -9.37
C LEU A 206 -20.58 12.93 -9.72
N LEU A 207 -19.80 13.29 -8.70
CA LEU A 207 -18.38 13.62 -8.84
C LEU A 207 -17.56 12.64 -7.99
N LEU A 208 -16.82 11.73 -8.62
CA LEU A 208 -15.93 10.80 -7.92
C LEU A 208 -14.49 11.33 -7.95
N ASP A 209 -13.93 11.61 -6.77
CA ASP A 209 -12.52 11.98 -6.60
C ASP A 209 -11.64 10.76 -6.33
N GLU A 210 -10.36 10.87 -6.69
CA GLU A 210 -9.37 9.79 -6.57
C GLU A 210 -9.89 8.44 -7.10
N ALA A 211 -10.56 8.47 -8.26
CA ALA A 211 -11.26 7.31 -8.83
C ALA A 211 -10.36 6.07 -8.98
N GLN A 212 -9.04 6.24 -9.15
CA GLN A 212 -8.08 5.12 -9.21
C GLN A 212 -7.99 4.28 -7.92
N ASP A 213 -8.44 4.80 -6.77
CA ASP A 213 -8.45 4.08 -5.49
C ASP A 213 -9.84 3.51 -5.14
N THR A 214 -10.81 3.63 -6.05
CA THR A 214 -12.14 3.05 -5.90
C THR A 214 -12.13 1.55 -6.25
N ASN A 215 -13.08 0.81 -5.68
CA ASN A 215 -13.27 -0.62 -5.91
C ASN A 215 -14.56 -0.89 -6.72
N GLU A 216 -14.72 -2.12 -7.25
CA GLU A 216 -15.86 -2.43 -8.12
C GLU A 216 -17.20 -2.49 -7.38
N ALA A 217 -17.21 -2.75 -6.07
CA ALA A 217 -18.43 -2.65 -5.27
C ALA A 217 -19.03 -1.23 -5.31
N VAL A 218 -18.19 -0.20 -5.31
CA VAL A 218 -18.65 1.19 -5.46
C VAL A 218 -18.98 1.52 -6.91
N LEU A 219 -18.13 1.13 -7.86
CA LEU A 219 -18.35 1.44 -9.27
C LEU A 219 -19.62 0.81 -9.82
N SER A 220 -19.98 -0.40 -9.38
CA SER A 220 -21.23 -1.06 -9.78
C SER A 220 -22.45 -0.23 -9.40
N VAL A 221 -22.44 0.42 -8.23
CA VAL A 221 -23.49 1.36 -7.82
C VAL A 221 -23.48 2.61 -8.69
N LEU A 222 -22.32 3.21 -8.95
CA LEU A 222 -22.25 4.45 -9.73
C LEU A 222 -22.68 4.25 -11.19
N ARG A 223 -22.42 3.08 -11.77
CA ARG A 223 -22.75 2.76 -13.17
C ARG A 223 -24.25 2.60 -13.45
N ILE A 224 -25.04 2.24 -12.43
CA ILE A 224 -26.50 2.04 -12.58
C ILE A 224 -27.31 3.32 -12.33
N GLN A 225 -26.65 4.44 -12.05
CA GLN A 225 -27.31 5.72 -11.82
C GLN A 225 -27.68 6.37 -13.15
N ASP A 226 -28.79 7.08 -13.16
CA ASP A 226 -29.24 7.88 -14.32
C ASP A 226 -28.60 9.28 -14.32
N SER A 227 -27.84 9.60 -13.27
CA SER A 227 -27.15 10.87 -13.05
C SER A 227 -25.93 11.03 -13.96
N HIS A 228 -25.58 12.28 -14.29
CA HIS A 228 -24.30 12.57 -14.96
C HIS A 228 -23.13 12.12 -14.08
N LEU A 229 -22.21 11.29 -14.58
CA LEU A 229 -21.04 10.83 -13.83
C LEU A 229 -19.74 11.51 -14.30
N THR A 230 -19.09 12.26 -13.40
CA THR A 230 -17.72 12.75 -13.60
C THR A 230 -16.74 12.00 -12.71
N LEU A 231 -15.70 11.42 -13.32
CA LEU A 231 -14.61 10.73 -12.64
C LEU A 231 -13.32 11.54 -12.77
N VAL A 232 -12.61 11.80 -11.67
CA VAL A 232 -11.25 12.35 -11.72
C VAL A 232 -10.28 11.42 -10.99
N GLY A 233 -9.11 11.20 -11.60
CA GLY A 233 -8.12 10.32 -11.00
C GLY A 233 -6.80 10.31 -11.74
N ASP A 234 -5.77 9.82 -11.05
CA ASP A 234 -4.45 9.57 -11.60
C ASP A 234 -4.26 8.06 -11.77
N ARG A 235 -4.47 7.56 -13.00
CA ARG A 235 -4.34 6.11 -13.31
C ARG A 235 -2.97 5.52 -12.98
N TYR A 236 -1.93 6.36 -12.85
CA TYR A 236 -0.57 5.92 -12.54
C TYR A 236 -0.24 5.98 -11.04
N GLN A 237 -1.12 6.53 -10.21
CA GLN A 237 -0.98 6.45 -8.74
C GLN A 237 -1.75 5.26 -8.15
N GLN A 238 -2.33 4.37 -8.94
CA GLN A 238 -2.91 3.13 -8.45
C GLN A 238 -1.81 2.16 -8.02
N ILE A 239 -1.56 2.07 -6.71
CA ILE A 239 -0.51 1.23 -6.10
C ILE A 239 -1.07 0.31 -5.00
N TYR A 240 -2.39 0.14 -4.97
CA TYR A 240 -3.10 -0.71 -4.00
C TYR A 240 -3.87 -1.84 -4.68
N GLU A 241 -3.39 -2.34 -5.83
CA GLU A 241 -4.02 -3.44 -6.59
C GLU A 241 -4.24 -4.69 -5.74
N TRP A 242 -3.32 -4.98 -4.80
CA TRP A 242 -3.45 -6.08 -3.83
C TRP A 242 -4.66 -5.94 -2.86
N ARG A 243 -5.25 -4.75 -2.75
CA ARG A 243 -6.51 -4.47 -2.02
C ARG A 243 -7.73 -4.49 -2.94
N GLY A 244 -7.66 -5.13 -4.11
CA GLY A 244 -8.80 -5.25 -5.02
C GLY A 244 -9.21 -3.93 -5.70
N ALA A 245 -8.41 -2.86 -5.59
CA ALA A 245 -8.65 -1.64 -6.36
C ALA A 245 -8.44 -1.95 -7.84
N ILE A 246 -9.49 -1.78 -8.64
CA ILE A 246 -9.45 -1.89 -10.11
C ILE A 246 -9.20 -0.50 -10.69
N ASN A 247 -8.57 -0.44 -11.86
CA ASN A 247 -8.32 0.84 -12.53
C ASN A 247 -9.66 1.40 -13.05
N ALA A 248 -10.43 2.04 -12.16
CA ALA A 248 -11.72 2.65 -12.49
C ALA A 248 -11.59 3.61 -13.69
N MET A 249 -10.46 4.31 -13.76
CA MET A 249 -10.15 5.24 -14.85
C MET A 249 -9.97 4.52 -16.20
N ALA A 250 -9.57 3.25 -16.21
CA ALA A 250 -9.49 2.43 -17.40
C ALA A 250 -10.80 1.70 -17.71
N SER A 251 -11.55 1.26 -16.69
CA SER A 251 -12.75 0.43 -16.88
C SER A 251 -14.00 1.23 -17.24
N VAL A 252 -14.12 2.49 -16.79
CA VAL A 252 -15.30 3.30 -17.09
C VAL A 252 -15.14 4.00 -18.44
N LYS A 253 -16.05 3.66 -19.37
CA LYS A 253 -16.23 4.36 -20.65
C LYS A 253 -17.10 5.58 -20.41
N THR A 254 -16.66 6.72 -20.91
CA THR A 254 -17.39 7.99 -20.83
C THR A 254 -17.51 8.61 -22.21
N GLU A 255 -18.52 9.46 -22.41
CA GLU A 255 -18.75 10.16 -23.68
C GLU A 255 -17.69 11.23 -23.94
N ALA A 256 -17.18 11.84 -22.87
CA ALA A 256 -16.13 12.84 -22.92
C ALA A 256 -14.92 12.43 -22.08
N GLU A 257 -13.73 12.77 -22.56
CA GLU A 257 -12.48 12.60 -21.83
C GLU A 257 -11.60 13.86 -21.96
N THR A 258 -10.97 14.25 -20.87
CA THR A 258 -9.95 15.31 -20.86
C THR A 258 -8.80 14.92 -19.94
N ALA A 259 -7.71 15.68 -20.00
CA ALA A 259 -6.58 15.48 -19.11
C ALA A 259 -6.15 16.78 -18.42
N LEU A 260 -5.66 16.63 -17.20
CA LEU A 260 -4.97 17.69 -16.46
C LEU A 260 -3.49 17.32 -16.41
N THR A 261 -2.64 18.09 -17.06
CA THR A 261 -1.21 17.78 -17.20
C THR A 261 -0.31 18.70 -16.39
N ARG A 262 -0.76 19.92 -16.10
CA ARG A 262 0.02 20.92 -15.34
C ARG A 262 -0.03 20.67 -13.83
N SER A 263 1.11 20.29 -13.25
CA SER A 263 1.31 20.16 -11.81
C SER A 263 1.48 21.54 -11.16
N PHE A 264 0.82 21.76 -10.03
CA PHE A 264 1.04 22.90 -9.13
C PHE A 264 1.94 22.55 -7.94
N ARG A 265 2.52 21.34 -7.93
CA ARG A 265 3.33 20.81 -6.81
C ARG A 265 4.82 21.02 -7.03
N PHE A 266 5.30 20.83 -8.25
CA PHE A 266 6.72 20.84 -8.60
C PHE A 266 6.96 21.48 -9.98
N GLY A 267 8.20 21.91 -10.23
CA GLY A 267 8.67 22.47 -11.49
C GLY A 267 9.06 21.41 -12.54
N ASP A 268 9.59 21.89 -13.67
CA ASP A 268 9.81 21.07 -14.85
C ASP A 268 10.79 19.91 -14.65
N SER A 269 11.83 20.04 -13.82
CA SER A 269 12.79 18.93 -13.64
C SER A 269 12.14 17.66 -13.10
N VAL A 270 11.25 17.77 -12.10
CA VAL A 270 10.48 16.62 -11.60
C VAL A 270 9.40 16.21 -12.59
N ALA A 271 8.81 17.15 -13.33
CA ALA A 271 7.82 16.85 -14.36
C ALA A 271 8.40 16.03 -15.52
N ASP A 272 9.64 16.29 -15.92
CA ASP A 272 10.38 15.53 -16.93
C ASP A 272 10.76 14.14 -16.43
N ALA A 273 11.26 14.03 -15.20
CA ALA A 273 11.54 12.73 -14.57
C ALA A 273 10.26 11.88 -14.48
N ALA A 274 9.16 12.48 -14.03
CA ALA A 274 7.85 11.86 -13.97
C ALA A 274 7.37 11.41 -15.36
N THR A 275 7.49 12.27 -16.36
CA THR A 275 7.15 11.94 -17.75
C THR A 275 7.97 10.77 -18.27
N SER A 276 9.29 10.74 -18.02
CA SER A 276 10.18 9.63 -18.42
C SER A 276 9.74 8.29 -17.83
N ILE A 277 9.24 8.28 -16.59
CA ILE A 277 8.68 7.07 -15.96
C ILE A 277 7.35 6.69 -16.63
N LEU A 278 6.45 7.66 -16.83
CA LEU A 278 5.14 7.40 -17.44
C LEU A 278 5.24 6.88 -18.89
N ARG A 279 6.31 7.22 -19.63
CA ARG A 279 6.58 6.65 -20.95
C ARG A 279 6.78 5.13 -20.92
N ILE A 280 7.37 4.60 -19.84
CA ILE A 280 7.51 3.15 -19.63
C ILE A 280 6.13 2.49 -19.52
N LEU A 281 5.18 3.20 -18.91
CA LEU A 281 3.79 2.79 -18.73
C LEU A 281 2.90 3.12 -19.96
N GLY A 282 3.50 3.45 -21.10
CA GLY A 282 2.80 3.74 -22.35
C GLY A 282 2.08 5.09 -22.41
N GLU A 283 2.31 6.01 -21.47
CA GLU A 283 1.70 7.35 -21.53
C GLU A 283 2.25 8.17 -22.70
N THR A 284 1.35 8.84 -23.43
CA THR A 284 1.71 9.69 -24.56
C THR A 284 1.79 11.17 -24.19
N LYS A 285 1.09 11.60 -23.14
CA LYS A 285 1.06 12.99 -22.64
C LYS A 285 2.26 13.29 -21.73
N ARG A 286 2.71 14.55 -21.71
CA ARG A 286 3.78 15.02 -20.82
C ARG A 286 3.17 15.61 -19.55
N VAL A 287 3.80 15.38 -18.39
CA VAL A 287 3.53 16.14 -17.17
C VAL A 287 4.20 17.50 -17.32
N VAL A 288 3.48 18.58 -17.04
CA VAL A 288 4.00 19.95 -17.15
C VAL A 288 4.25 20.49 -15.74
N GLY A 289 5.44 21.04 -15.49
CA GLY A 289 5.76 21.64 -14.20
C GLY A 289 5.08 23.00 -14.00
N ASP A 290 5.01 23.46 -12.76
CA ASP A 290 4.64 24.85 -12.47
C ASP A 290 5.83 25.76 -12.81
N PRO A 291 5.72 26.72 -13.76
CA PRO A 291 6.80 27.64 -14.08
C PRO A 291 7.23 28.51 -12.89
N ASN A 292 6.38 28.64 -11.86
CA ASN A 292 6.70 29.40 -10.65
C ASN A 292 7.45 28.57 -9.59
N ARG A 293 7.79 27.31 -9.88
CA ARG A 293 8.48 26.41 -8.96
C ARG A 293 9.80 25.96 -9.56
N ASP A 294 10.89 26.25 -8.88
CA ASP A 294 12.22 25.77 -9.25
C ASP A 294 12.58 24.50 -8.47
N THR A 295 11.93 23.38 -8.80
CA THR A 295 12.20 22.08 -8.14
C THR A 295 13.46 21.46 -8.73
N LYS A 296 14.45 21.12 -7.89
CA LYS A 296 15.73 20.55 -8.31
C LYS A 296 15.78 19.02 -8.14
N ILE A 297 16.55 18.36 -9.00
CA ILE A 297 16.97 16.96 -8.80
C ILE A 297 18.48 16.95 -8.53
N ALA A 298 18.91 16.17 -7.54
CA ALA A 298 20.33 16.01 -7.18
C ALA A 298 20.72 14.53 -7.16
N ALA A 299 21.97 14.24 -7.57
CA ALA A 299 22.52 12.88 -7.64
C ALA A 299 23.09 12.38 -6.30
N ALA A 300 23.26 13.28 -5.33
CA ALA A 300 23.81 12.98 -4.02
C ALA A 300 23.26 13.93 -2.95
N GLY A 301 23.37 13.51 -1.70
CA GLY A 301 22.90 14.26 -0.53
C GLY A 301 21.94 13.45 0.32
N SER A 302 21.54 14.01 1.45
CA SER A 302 20.48 13.47 2.29
C SER A 302 19.53 14.58 2.67
N THR A 303 18.26 14.23 2.86
CA THR A 303 17.21 15.18 3.22
C THR A 303 16.56 14.77 4.54
N GLY A 304 15.60 15.58 5.01
CA GLY A 304 14.78 15.24 6.16
C GLY A 304 13.76 14.12 5.89
N THR A 305 13.64 13.64 4.64
CA THR A 305 12.67 12.59 4.27
C THR A 305 13.28 11.57 3.33
N THR A 306 13.21 10.29 3.67
CA THR A 306 13.62 9.18 2.81
C THR A 306 12.42 8.32 2.43
N ILE A 307 12.21 8.09 1.13
CA ILE A 307 11.21 7.15 0.62
C ILE A 307 11.93 5.89 0.13
N CYS A 308 11.51 4.74 0.66
CA CYS A 308 11.98 3.41 0.29
C CYS A 308 10.96 2.68 -0.58
N ARG A 309 11.43 1.79 -1.44
CA ARG A 309 10.55 0.89 -2.19
C ARG A 309 10.04 -0.25 -1.30
N THR A 310 10.92 -0.78 -0.44
CA THR A 310 10.71 -2.02 0.33
C THR A 310 10.74 -1.80 1.84
N ASN A 311 10.10 -2.73 2.57
CA ASN A 311 10.18 -2.84 4.03
C ASN A 311 11.62 -3.02 4.53
N ALA A 312 12.43 -3.82 3.81
CA ALA A 312 13.85 -3.99 4.08
C ALA A 312 14.62 -2.66 3.97
N GLY A 313 14.30 -1.83 2.98
CA GLY A 313 14.85 -0.48 2.84
C GLY A 313 14.53 0.42 4.03
N VAL A 314 13.28 0.39 4.53
CA VAL A 314 12.89 1.13 5.74
C VAL A 314 13.72 0.69 6.95
N VAL A 315 13.85 -0.61 7.18
CA VAL A 315 14.68 -1.14 8.29
C VAL A 315 16.11 -0.64 8.18
N LYS A 316 16.73 -0.73 6.99
CA LYS A 316 18.10 -0.27 6.78
C LYS A 316 18.26 1.23 7.07
N VAL A 317 17.36 2.07 6.55
CA VAL A 317 17.40 3.52 6.80
C VAL A 317 17.23 3.85 8.28
N VAL A 318 16.37 3.13 8.99
CA VAL A 318 16.18 3.31 10.44
C VAL A 318 17.44 2.92 11.21
N VAL A 319 18.05 1.78 10.89
CA VAL A 319 19.30 1.32 11.50
C VAL A 319 20.41 2.35 11.29
N ASP A 320 20.62 2.79 10.05
CA ASP A 320 21.65 3.78 9.70
C ASP A 320 21.40 5.14 10.40
N ALA A 321 20.14 5.56 10.50
CA ALA A 321 19.76 6.80 11.18
C ALA A 321 20.06 6.74 12.68
N LEU A 322 19.68 5.65 13.36
CA LEU A 322 19.93 5.48 14.79
C LEU A 322 21.43 5.38 15.09
N ALA A 323 22.20 4.68 14.25
CA ALA A 323 23.66 4.65 14.35
C ALA A 323 24.28 6.05 14.20
N GLY A 324 23.69 6.90 13.35
CA GLY A 324 24.04 8.31 13.18
C GLY A 324 23.46 9.26 14.22
N SER A 325 22.89 8.76 15.34
CA SER A 325 22.24 9.57 16.39
C SER A 325 21.08 10.45 15.90
N ARG A 326 20.43 10.05 14.80
CA ARG A 326 19.21 10.68 14.30
C ARG A 326 17.97 10.06 14.93
N ARG A 327 16.85 10.78 14.88
CA ARG A 327 15.55 10.37 15.39
C ARG A 327 14.59 10.12 14.23
N PRO A 328 14.55 8.89 13.67
CA PRO A 328 13.64 8.56 12.60
C PRO A 328 12.19 8.46 13.08
N HIS A 329 11.24 8.83 12.22
CA HIS A 329 9.82 8.51 12.31
C HIS A 329 9.41 7.72 11.06
N VAL A 330 8.70 6.60 11.25
CA VAL A 330 8.21 5.77 10.13
C VAL A 330 6.75 6.08 9.84
N VAL A 331 6.51 6.60 8.64
CA VAL A 331 5.17 6.95 8.16
C VAL A 331 4.29 5.69 8.08
N GLY A 332 3.14 5.74 8.75
CA GLY A 332 2.21 4.62 8.80
C GLY A 332 2.55 3.55 9.84
N GLY A 333 3.53 3.82 10.71
CA GLY A 333 3.89 2.96 11.84
C GLY A 333 4.86 1.83 11.48
N ILE A 334 5.21 1.06 12.51
CA ILE A 334 6.18 -0.05 12.43
C ILE A 334 5.53 -1.42 12.65
N ASP A 335 4.21 -1.48 12.91
CA ASP A 335 3.53 -2.68 13.39
C ASP A 335 3.70 -3.88 12.44
N ASP A 336 3.60 -3.65 11.13
CA ASP A 336 3.79 -4.70 10.12
C ASP A 336 5.23 -5.26 10.16
N LEU A 337 6.24 -4.39 10.29
CA LEU A 337 7.65 -4.77 10.39
C LEU A 337 7.94 -5.51 11.70
N VAL A 338 7.40 -5.02 12.81
CA VAL A 338 7.50 -5.64 14.13
C VAL A 338 6.87 -7.03 14.09
N GLY A 339 5.70 -7.18 13.48
CA GLY A 339 5.03 -8.47 13.29
C GLY A 339 5.89 -9.45 12.49
N MET A 340 6.46 -9.01 11.36
CA MET A 340 7.37 -9.84 10.57
C MET A 340 8.61 -10.27 11.37
N LEU A 341 9.23 -9.39 12.16
CA LEU A 341 10.40 -9.74 12.99
C LEU A 341 10.04 -10.66 14.16
N GLN A 342 8.86 -10.50 14.76
CA GLN A 342 8.37 -11.45 15.76
C GLN A 342 8.17 -12.84 15.16
N ASP A 343 7.70 -12.91 13.91
CA ASP A 343 7.54 -14.18 13.21
C ASP A 343 8.86 -14.87 12.88
N VAL A 344 9.95 -14.13 12.67
CA VAL A 344 11.30 -14.72 12.63
C VAL A 344 11.56 -15.54 13.90
N SER A 345 11.29 -14.95 15.08
CA SER A 345 11.47 -15.65 16.36
C SER A 345 10.53 -16.85 16.49
N ARG A 346 9.27 -16.73 16.05
CA ARG A 346 8.31 -17.84 16.07
C ARG A 346 8.79 -19.02 15.24
N LEU A 347 9.21 -18.75 14.00
CA LEU A 347 9.66 -19.76 13.06
C LEU A 347 10.99 -20.39 13.47
N LYS A 348 11.90 -19.63 14.09
CA LYS A 348 13.11 -20.22 14.70
C LYS A 348 12.79 -21.20 15.83
N ARG A 349 11.68 -20.97 16.55
CA ARG A 349 11.14 -21.87 17.59
C ARG A 349 10.18 -22.93 17.05
N ARG A 350 10.05 -23.07 15.72
CA ARG A 350 9.10 -23.98 15.05
C ARG A 350 7.64 -23.76 15.47
N THR A 351 7.30 -22.51 15.75
CA THR A 351 5.92 -22.06 15.99
C THR A 351 5.42 -21.27 14.79
N SER A 352 4.11 -21.30 14.56
CA SER A 352 3.53 -20.74 13.35
C SER A 352 3.61 -19.21 13.30
N ALA A 353 3.97 -18.71 12.12
CA ALA A 353 3.93 -17.30 11.79
C ALA A 353 2.49 -16.77 11.69
N VAL A 354 2.35 -15.47 11.85
CA VAL A 354 1.07 -14.73 11.79
C VAL A 354 0.98 -13.87 10.54
N SER A 355 2.11 -13.36 10.08
CA SER A 355 2.26 -12.50 8.91
C SER A 355 2.05 -13.31 7.62
N PRO A 356 1.26 -12.80 6.67
CA PRO A 356 0.93 -13.50 5.42
C PRO A 356 2.14 -13.93 4.58
N GLU A 357 3.21 -13.14 4.64
CA GLU A 357 4.50 -13.37 3.98
C GLU A 357 5.10 -14.73 4.35
N PHE A 358 4.79 -15.22 5.56
CA PHE A 358 5.35 -16.44 6.13
C PHE A 358 4.32 -17.57 6.26
N PHE A 359 3.21 -17.51 5.52
CA PHE A 359 2.23 -18.60 5.52
C PHE A 359 2.78 -19.88 4.89
N GLY A 360 2.51 -20.99 5.57
CA GLY A 360 2.87 -22.34 5.16
C GLY A 360 4.31 -22.77 5.46
N PHE A 361 5.14 -21.88 6.03
CA PHE A 361 6.49 -22.25 6.48
C PHE A 361 6.42 -22.87 7.89
N ALA A 362 7.07 -24.02 8.07
CA ALA A 362 7.12 -24.68 9.37
C ALA A 362 8.21 -24.12 10.28
N ASN A 363 9.28 -23.57 9.69
CA ASN A 363 10.43 -23.06 10.41
C ASN A 363 11.22 -22.01 9.60
N TRP A 364 12.15 -21.32 10.25
CA TRP A 364 12.90 -20.23 9.63
C TRP A 364 13.87 -20.69 8.54
N ALA A 365 14.40 -21.91 8.61
CA ALA A 365 15.32 -22.42 7.59
C ALA A 365 14.63 -22.56 6.23
N GLU A 366 13.37 -23.01 6.22
CA GLU A 366 12.57 -23.06 5.00
C GLU A 366 12.32 -21.67 4.39
N VAL A 367 12.18 -20.63 5.22
CA VAL A 367 12.04 -19.24 4.71
C VAL A 367 13.33 -18.79 4.05
N VAL A 368 14.48 -19.11 4.66
CA VAL A 368 15.81 -18.78 4.09
C VAL A 368 15.99 -19.48 2.75
N GLU A 369 15.77 -20.79 2.69
CA GLU A 369 15.87 -21.58 1.47
C GLU A 369 14.95 -21.04 0.37
N PHE A 370 13.67 -20.81 0.69
CA PHE A 370 12.71 -20.23 -0.25
C PHE A 370 13.13 -18.85 -0.75
N SER A 371 13.72 -18.00 0.10
CA SER A 371 14.13 -16.65 -0.31
C SER A 371 15.27 -16.60 -1.35
N GLU A 372 15.99 -17.71 -1.50
CA GLU A 372 17.03 -17.86 -2.52
C GLU A 372 16.48 -18.41 -3.85
N SER A 373 15.25 -18.92 -3.88
CA SER A 373 14.55 -19.29 -5.11
C SER A 373 14.07 -18.05 -5.90
N GLU A 374 13.61 -18.25 -7.14
CA GLU A 374 13.00 -17.18 -7.94
C GLU A 374 11.67 -16.72 -7.32
N GLU A 375 10.89 -17.67 -6.82
CA GLU A 375 9.59 -17.49 -6.16
C GLU A 375 9.67 -16.69 -4.86
N GLY A 376 10.77 -16.80 -4.13
CA GLY A 376 10.98 -16.12 -2.85
C GLY A 376 11.83 -14.86 -2.90
N GLU A 377 12.22 -14.38 -4.09
CA GLU A 377 13.11 -13.21 -4.26
C GLU A 377 12.63 -12.00 -3.45
N TYR A 378 11.32 -11.80 -3.34
CA TYR A 378 10.72 -10.67 -2.61
C TYR A 378 11.03 -10.65 -1.11
N LEU A 379 11.35 -11.80 -0.49
CA LEU A 379 11.74 -11.89 0.93
C LEU A 379 13.25 -11.74 1.15
N ARG A 380 14.06 -11.93 0.10
CA ARG A 380 15.52 -12.08 0.19
C ARG A 380 16.19 -10.93 0.96
N SER A 381 15.84 -9.70 0.64
CA SER A 381 16.42 -8.52 1.31
C SER A 381 16.07 -8.47 2.79
N PHE A 382 14.86 -8.84 3.18
CA PHE A 382 14.45 -8.89 4.58
C PHE A 382 15.18 -10.03 5.32
N VAL A 383 15.22 -11.22 4.72
CA VAL A 383 15.91 -12.41 5.26
C VAL A 383 17.40 -12.14 5.49
N LYS A 384 18.07 -11.42 4.58
CA LYS A 384 19.51 -11.09 4.72
C LYS A 384 19.81 -10.07 5.82
N ILE A 385 18.85 -9.22 6.20
CA ILE A 385 19.02 -8.25 7.29
C ILE A 385 18.99 -8.95 8.66
N VAL A 386 18.18 -9.99 8.81
CA VAL A 386 18.02 -10.74 10.06
C VAL A 386 19.35 -11.28 10.63
N PRO A 387 20.20 -12.03 9.91
CA PRO A 387 21.46 -12.54 10.45
C PRO A 387 22.51 -11.44 10.68
N THR A 388 22.39 -10.30 9.99
CA THR A 388 23.35 -9.19 10.09
C THR A 388 23.21 -8.45 11.43
N HIS A 389 21.99 -8.24 11.90
CA HIS A 389 21.72 -7.46 13.13
C HIS A 389 21.10 -8.27 14.27
N GLY A 390 20.40 -9.37 13.95
CA GLY A 390 19.58 -10.12 14.90
C GLY A 390 18.19 -9.51 15.09
N GLU A 391 17.15 -10.34 15.11
CA GLU A 391 15.75 -9.90 15.22
C GLU A 391 15.43 -9.14 16.52
N VAL A 392 16.09 -9.49 17.63
CA VAL A 392 15.90 -8.81 18.92
C VAL A 392 16.41 -7.37 18.86
N VAL A 393 17.59 -7.16 18.27
CA VAL A 393 18.19 -5.83 18.10
C VAL A 393 17.34 -5.00 17.14
N LEU A 394 16.89 -5.60 16.03
CA LEU A 394 16.02 -4.92 15.07
C LEU A 394 14.69 -4.49 15.72
N LEU A 395 14.09 -5.34 16.58
CA LEU A 395 12.89 -4.98 17.33
C LEU A 395 13.14 -3.81 18.30
N GLN A 396 14.27 -3.79 19.00
CA GLN A 396 14.64 -2.68 19.89
C GLN A 396 14.86 -1.38 19.11
N MET A 397 15.53 -1.44 17.95
CA MET A 397 15.76 -0.30 17.08
C MET A 397 14.45 0.27 16.53
N LEU A 398 13.56 -0.58 16.02
CA LEU A 398 12.23 -0.14 15.57
C LEU A 398 11.42 0.46 16.73
N GLY A 399 11.50 -0.12 17.93
CA GLY A 399 10.86 0.44 19.14
C GLY A 399 11.41 1.80 19.58
N SER A 400 12.56 2.21 19.06
CA SER A 400 13.18 3.52 19.34
C SER A 400 12.82 4.61 18.31
N VAL A 401 12.06 4.25 17.27
CA VAL A 401 11.53 5.21 16.28
C VAL A 401 10.55 6.16 16.96
N SER A 402 10.62 7.46 16.63
CA SER A 402 9.70 8.46 17.16
C SER A 402 8.27 8.16 16.71
N PRO A 403 7.28 8.09 17.61
CA PRO A 403 5.87 7.98 17.23
C PRO A 403 5.31 9.29 16.67
N ASP A 404 5.94 10.42 16.99
CA ASP A 404 5.52 11.76 16.60
C ASP A 404 6.45 12.30 15.51
N ALA A 405 5.89 12.55 14.32
CA ALA A 405 6.60 13.11 13.18
C ALA A 405 7.18 14.51 13.48
N ALA A 406 6.55 15.30 14.35
CA ALA A 406 7.02 16.65 14.68
C ALA A 406 8.30 16.65 15.52
N LYS A 407 8.62 15.53 16.20
CA LYS A 407 9.83 15.36 17.02
C LYS A 407 10.96 14.65 16.30
N ALA A 408 10.73 14.23 15.05
CA ALA A 408 11.70 13.50 14.25
C ALA A 408 12.58 14.46 13.43
N ASP A 409 13.85 14.10 13.26
CA ASP A 409 14.77 14.78 12.35
C ASP A 409 14.93 14.01 11.01
N LEU A 410 14.28 12.85 10.89
CA LEU A 410 14.18 12.07 9.67
C LEU A 410 12.79 11.43 9.57
N ILE A 411 12.10 11.68 8.46
CA ILE A 411 10.90 10.95 8.08
C ILE A 411 11.31 9.80 7.15
N VAL A 412 10.84 8.59 7.44
CA VAL A 412 11.08 7.40 6.61
C VAL A 412 9.71 6.85 6.18
N SER A 413 9.54 6.58 4.89
CA SER A 413 8.28 6.05 4.37
C SER A 413 8.54 5.01 3.31
N THR A 414 7.63 4.07 3.12
CA THR A 414 7.54 3.36 1.83
C THR A 414 6.85 4.23 0.79
N GLY A 415 7.06 3.99 -0.50
CA GLY A 415 6.34 4.68 -1.57
C GLY A 415 4.81 4.57 -1.43
N HIS A 416 4.32 3.43 -0.93
CA HIS A 416 2.90 3.21 -0.65
C HIS A 416 2.36 4.17 0.40
N LYS A 417 3.03 4.24 1.56
CA LYS A 417 2.60 5.11 2.68
C LYS A 417 2.84 6.59 2.39
N ALA A 418 3.72 6.91 1.44
CA ALA A 418 4.00 8.27 1.00
C ALA A 418 2.89 8.85 0.11
N LYS A 419 2.02 8.02 -0.49
CA LYS A 419 0.91 8.50 -1.30
C LYS A 419 -0.02 9.41 -0.49
N GLY A 420 -0.37 10.55 -1.07
CA GLY A 420 -1.18 11.60 -0.41
C GLY A 420 -0.38 12.54 0.50
N GLN A 421 0.91 12.28 0.71
CA GLN A 421 1.82 13.18 1.42
C GLN A 421 2.77 13.87 0.45
N GLU A 422 3.38 14.97 0.91
CA GLU A 422 4.29 15.79 0.13
C GLU A 422 5.30 16.45 1.07
N TRP A 423 6.55 16.59 0.62
CA TRP A 423 7.62 17.22 1.39
C TRP A 423 8.41 18.20 0.55
N ASP A 424 9.02 19.18 1.20
CA ASP A 424 9.89 20.14 0.53
C ASP A 424 11.11 19.45 -0.09
N SER A 425 11.69 18.49 0.62
CA SER A 425 12.82 17.70 0.13
C SER A 425 12.61 16.21 0.40
N VAL A 426 12.96 15.38 -0.59
CA VAL A 426 12.81 13.92 -0.56
C VAL A 426 14.08 13.27 -1.08
N THR A 427 14.55 12.24 -0.40
CA THR A 427 15.58 11.30 -0.88
C THR A 427 14.91 9.99 -1.25
N LEU A 428 15.10 9.52 -2.49
CA LEU A 428 14.75 8.14 -2.85
C LEU A 428 15.87 7.20 -2.42
N PHE A 429 15.51 6.16 -1.69
CA PHE A 429 16.47 5.15 -1.24
C PHE A 429 16.98 4.32 -2.43
N SER A 430 18.17 3.72 -2.28
CA SER A 430 18.83 2.96 -3.34
C SER A 430 18.03 1.74 -3.82
N ASP A 431 17.05 1.27 -3.06
CA ASP A 431 16.18 0.17 -3.48
C ASP A 431 15.17 0.56 -4.57
N PHE A 432 15.10 1.84 -4.97
CA PHE A 432 14.42 2.30 -6.19
C PHE A 432 15.25 2.18 -7.47
N GLU A 433 16.51 1.78 -7.39
CA GLU A 433 17.31 1.60 -8.61
C GLU A 433 16.71 0.51 -9.50
N PRO A 434 16.42 0.81 -10.78
CA PRO A 434 15.94 -0.21 -11.71
C PRO A 434 16.99 -1.30 -11.89
N ARG A 435 16.50 -2.53 -12.09
CA ARG A 435 17.36 -3.68 -12.39
C ARG A 435 17.93 -3.52 -13.79
N LEU A 436 19.08 -4.15 -14.06
CA LEU A 436 19.61 -4.27 -15.41
C LEU A 436 19.17 -5.63 -15.97
N ASN A 437 18.68 -5.67 -17.22
CA ASN A 437 18.53 -6.95 -17.91
C ASN A 437 19.91 -7.52 -18.28
N LYS A 438 19.90 -8.77 -18.73
CA LYS A 438 21.09 -9.46 -19.24
C LYS A 438 21.38 -9.16 -20.73
N GLU A 439 20.74 -8.13 -21.31
CA GLU A 439 21.03 -7.72 -22.70
C GLU A 439 22.40 -7.03 -22.80
N ASN A 440 22.93 -6.94 -24.03
CA ASN A 440 24.13 -6.18 -24.32
C ASN A 440 23.84 -5.15 -25.43
N PRO A 441 23.80 -3.84 -25.13
CA PRO A 441 24.07 -3.23 -23.82
C PRO A 441 22.93 -3.47 -22.82
N PRO A 442 23.22 -3.56 -21.50
CA PRO A 442 22.22 -3.77 -20.47
C PRO A 442 21.26 -2.57 -20.43
N LYS A 443 19.96 -2.86 -20.42
CA LYS A 443 18.90 -1.86 -20.31
C LYS A 443 18.28 -1.90 -18.92
N LEU A 444 17.83 -0.73 -18.47
CA LEU A 444 17.06 -0.60 -17.23
C LEU A 444 15.71 -1.28 -17.41
N VAL A 445 15.44 -2.28 -16.59
CA VAL A 445 14.15 -2.95 -16.47
C VAL A 445 13.44 -2.36 -15.27
N LEU A 446 12.24 -1.87 -15.53
CA LEU A 446 11.29 -1.44 -14.52
C LEU A 446 9.94 -2.03 -14.92
N ASN A 447 9.40 -2.92 -14.09
CA ASN A 447 8.06 -3.44 -14.36
C ASN A 447 7.00 -2.34 -14.09
N GLU A 448 5.75 -2.58 -14.50
CA GLU A 448 4.70 -1.56 -14.37
C GLU A 448 4.44 -1.14 -12.91
N GLU A 449 4.44 -2.08 -11.96
CA GLU A 449 4.21 -1.81 -10.54
C GLU A 449 5.34 -0.95 -9.95
N GLU A 450 6.58 -1.31 -10.23
CA GLU A 450 7.77 -0.56 -9.82
C GLU A 450 7.79 0.83 -10.45
N ALA A 451 7.35 0.97 -11.70
CA ALA A 451 7.23 2.25 -12.38
C ALA A 451 6.14 3.15 -11.77
N ARG A 452 4.95 2.61 -11.47
CA ARG A 452 3.88 3.34 -10.76
C ARG A 452 4.36 3.80 -9.38
N LEU A 453 5.03 2.92 -8.64
CA LEU A 453 5.55 3.24 -7.31
C LEU A 453 6.67 4.29 -7.35
N LEU A 454 7.57 4.22 -8.34
CA LEU A 454 8.59 5.24 -8.56
C LEU A 454 7.96 6.59 -8.96
N TYR A 455 6.96 6.58 -9.84
CA TYR A 455 6.19 7.78 -10.21
C TYR A 455 5.54 8.43 -8.98
N VAL A 456 4.93 7.62 -8.10
CA VAL A 456 4.39 8.11 -6.83
C VAL A 456 5.50 8.74 -5.99
N ALA A 457 6.65 8.07 -5.83
CA ALA A 457 7.74 8.55 -4.99
C ALA A 457 8.38 9.86 -5.49
N VAL A 458 8.71 9.98 -6.79
CA VAL A 458 9.33 11.19 -7.35
C VAL A 458 8.41 12.40 -7.27
N THR A 459 7.09 12.19 -7.40
CA THR A 459 6.10 13.27 -7.37
C THR A 459 5.79 13.77 -5.97
N ARG A 460 6.47 13.28 -4.91
CA ARG A 460 6.29 13.77 -3.53
C ARG A 460 7.15 14.99 -3.18
N ALA A 461 8.21 15.25 -3.94
CA ALA A 461 9.11 16.37 -3.71
C ALA A 461 8.54 17.69 -4.25
N ARG A 462 8.58 18.77 -3.46
CA ARG A 462 8.18 20.13 -3.88
C ARG A 462 9.35 21.00 -4.30
N LYS A 463 10.52 20.90 -3.63
CA LYS A 463 11.69 21.75 -3.86
C LYS A 463 12.94 20.96 -4.26
N LEU A 464 13.22 19.83 -3.62
CA LEU A 464 14.41 19.01 -3.90
C LEU A 464 14.09 17.51 -3.92
N LEU A 465 14.54 16.82 -4.97
CA LEU A 465 14.51 15.37 -5.09
C LEU A 465 15.94 14.83 -5.20
N VAL A 466 16.40 14.07 -4.22
CA VAL A 466 17.68 13.36 -4.28
C VAL A 466 17.42 11.94 -4.77
N VAL A 467 18.16 11.50 -5.80
CA VAL A 467 17.89 10.23 -6.50
C VAL A 467 19.16 9.36 -6.53
N PRO A 468 19.03 8.03 -6.52
CA PRO A 468 20.14 7.11 -6.73
C PRO A 468 20.86 7.32 -8.07
N SER A 469 22.11 6.85 -8.17
CA SER A 469 23.01 7.19 -9.29
C SER A 469 22.48 6.78 -10.65
N ARG A 470 21.87 5.59 -10.79
CA ARG A 470 21.29 5.15 -12.08
C ARG A 470 20.13 6.02 -12.55
N LEU A 471 19.32 6.53 -11.61
CA LEU A 471 18.23 7.45 -11.93
C LEU A 471 18.78 8.85 -12.25
N ALA A 472 19.82 9.30 -11.54
CA ALA A 472 20.52 10.54 -11.84
C ALA A 472 21.11 10.52 -13.26
N GLU A 473 21.78 9.44 -13.65
CA GLU A 473 22.32 9.22 -15.00
C GLU A 473 21.20 9.25 -16.05
N ARG A 474 20.11 8.50 -15.82
CA ARG A 474 18.95 8.46 -16.74
C ARG A 474 18.31 9.84 -16.96
N TRP A 475 18.35 10.71 -15.95
CA TRP A 475 17.77 12.04 -16.01
C TRP A 475 18.80 13.15 -16.27
N ASN A 476 20.02 12.77 -16.68
CA ASN A 476 21.13 13.69 -16.97
C ASN A 476 21.38 14.69 -15.83
N VAL A 477 21.20 14.24 -14.59
CA VAL A 477 21.46 15.06 -13.40
C VAL A 477 22.96 15.16 -13.24
N PRO A 478 23.55 16.38 -13.23
CA PRO A 478 24.98 16.54 -13.08
C PRO A 478 25.45 15.88 -11.78
N ALA A 479 26.51 15.09 -11.86
CA ALA A 479 27.22 14.62 -10.68
C ALA A 479 27.69 15.86 -9.92
N THR A 480 27.03 16.18 -8.82
CA THR A 480 27.43 17.31 -7.99
C THR A 480 28.77 16.91 -7.39
N ARG A 481 29.85 17.61 -7.75
CA ARG A 481 31.08 17.58 -6.95
C ARG A 481 30.68 18.01 -5.55
N VAL A 482 30.55 17.05 -4.65
CA VAL A 482 30.53 17.36 -3.22
C VAL A 482 31.88 18.03 -2.97
N LEU A 483 31.87 19.35 -2.75
CA LEU A 483 32.97 19.99 -2.04
C LEU A 483 33.07 19.18 -0.75
N ALA A 484 34.16 18.45 -0.60
CA ALA A 484 34.46 17.69 0.59
C ALA A 484 34.42 18.68 1.76
N THR A 485 33.27 18.75 2.43
CA THR A 485 33.24 19.18 3.82
C THR A 485 34.10 18.17 4.53
N THR A 486 35.30 18.63 4.89
CA THR A 486 36.32 17.96 5.69
C THR A 486 35.81 16.68 6.32
N GLN A 487 36.33 15.54 5.84
CA GLN A 487 36.28 14.30 6.61
C GLN A 487 36.67 14.63 8.06
N PRO A 488 35.88 14.23 9.08
CA PRO A 488 36.46 14.08 10.40
C PRO A 488 37.63 13.10 10.27
N PRO A 489 38.73 13.29 11.02
CA PRO A 489 39.94 12.52 10.84
C PRO A 489 39.62 11.03 10.90
N VAL A 490 40.18 10.30 9.93
CA VAL A 490 40.24 8.84 9.95
C VAL A 490 40.77 8.43 11.32
N ALA A 491 39.88 7.87 12.15
CA ALA A 491 40.32 7.18 13.34
C ALA A 491 41.27 6.05 12.90
N ALA A 492 42.45 6.05 13.49
CA ALA A 492 43.50 5.06 13.29
C ALA A 492 42.94 3.62 13.33
N PRO A 493 43.60 2.66 12.66
CA PRO A 493 43.19 1.26 12.73
C PRO A 493 43.14 0.82 14.19
N ILE A 494 41.95 0.43 14.65
CA ILE A 494 41.77 -0.17 15.96
C ILE A 494 42.58 -1.47 15.95
N SER A 495 43.66 -1.46 16.72
CA SER A 495 44.45 -2.64 17.07
C SER A 495 43.53 -3.74 17.57
N ARG A 496 43.75 -4.97 17.06
CA ARG A 496 43.11 -6.19 17.56
C ARG A 496 43.37 -6.30 19.07
N MET A 497 42.34 -6.12 19.90
CA MET A 497 42.37 -6.56 21.28
C MET A 497 41.95 -8.03 21.37
N PRO A 498 42.59 -8.82 22.26
CA PRO A 498 42.38 -10.25 22.34
C PRO A 498 41.01 -10.59 22.91
N ALA A 499 40.44 -11.70 22.43
CA ALA A 499 39.23 -12.30 22.96
C ALA A 499 39.36 -12.52 24.48
N LYS A 500 38.46 -11.92 25.27
CA LYS A 500 38.19 -12.39 26.63
C LYS A 500 37.01 -13.38 26.58
N PRO A 501 37.04 -14.48 27.36
CA PRO A 501 35.96 -15.45 27.38
C PRO A 501 34.68 -14.85 27.95
N LEU A 502 33.55 -15.34 27.47
CA LEU A 502 32.23 -15.10 28.05
C LEU A 502 32.19 -15.56 29.53
N PRO A 503 31.50 -14.85 30.43
CA PRO A 503 31.24 -15.36 31.77
C PRO A 503 30.37 -16.64 31.70
N GLN A 504 30.65 -17.59 32.59
CA GLN A 504 29.93 -18.85 32.70
C GLN A 504 28.45 -18.61 33.06
N LEU A 505 27.57 -19.32 32.36
CA LEU A 505 26.14 -19.41 32.68
C LEU A 505 25.94 -20.11 34.05
N PRO A 506 24.98 -19.67 34.89
CA PRO A 506 24.64 -20.35 36.14
C PRO A 506 24.11 -21.77 35.90
N GLN A 507 24.44 -22.66 36.85
CA GLN A 507 24.47 -24.12 36.71
C GLN A 507 23.12 -24.86 36.61
N PHE A 508 21.98 -24.16 36.51
CA PHE A 508 20.65 -24.79 36.36
C PHE A 508 20.07 -24.70 34.94
N ALA A 509 20.80 -24.15 33.98
CA ALA A 509 20.40 -24.15 32.57
C ALA A 509 21.22 -25.17 31.76
N ARG A 510 20.87 -26.46 31.86
CA ARG A 510 21.25 -27.47 30.85
C ARG A 510 20.00 -28.24 30.40
N PRO A 511 19.72 -28.31 29.09
CA PRO A 511 18.77 -29.27 28.55
C PRO A 511 19.35 -30.69 28.66
N VAL A 512 18.53 -31.60 29.15
CA VAL A 512 18.78 -33.05 29.06
C VAL A 512 18.64 -33.45 27.59
N LEU A 513 19.73 -33.93 26.98
CA LEU A 513 19.68 -34.73 25.76
C LEU A 513 19.64 -36.21 26.17
N PRO A 514 18.79 -37.04 25.56
CA PRO A 514 18.94 -38.47 25.67
C PRO A 514 20.09 -38.91 24.74
N SER A 515 21.07 -39.61 25.29
CA SER A 515 21.93 -40.51 24.52
C SER A 515 22.03 -41.85 25.22
N LEU A 516 22.29 -42.87 24.40
CA LEU A 516 22.55 -44.31 24.62
C LEU A 516 21.47 -45.11 23.86
N ALA A 517 21.71 -45.69 22.68
CA ALA A 517 22.89 -46.44 22.24
C ALA A 517 23.34 -47.45 23.31
N GLU A 518 22.45 -48.38 23.64
CA GLU A 518 22.85 -49.66 24.24
C GLU A 518 23.33 -50.59 23.13
N LYS A 519 24.66 -50.76 23.08
CA LYS A 519 25.27 -52.05 22.74
C LYS A 519 25.17 -52.94 23.97
N VAL A 520 24.50 -54.09 23.89
CA VAL A 520 24.79 -55.24 24.74
C VAL A 520 24.71 -56.52 23.90
N LYS A 521 25.89 -57.13 23.75
CA LYS A 521 26.25 -58.52 23.40
C LYS A 521 25.93 -59.06 22.01
#